data_AF-A0A4Y2D2F6-F1
#
_entry.id   AF-A0A4Y2D2F6-F1
#
_cell.length_a   1.000
_cell.length_b   1.000
_cell.length_c   1.000
_cell.angle_alpha   90.00
_cell.angle_beta   90.00
_cell.angle_gamma   90.00
#
_symmetry.space_group_name_H-M   'P 1'
#
loop_
_entity.id
_entity.type
_entity.pdbx_description
1 polymer ?
#
loop_
_entity_poly.entity_id
_entity_poly.type
_entity_poly.pdbx_seq_one_letter_code
_entity_poly.pdbx_strand_id
1 'polypeptide(L)'
;MSTKATSSAMEKLKGKRIVIQWVPGHCGLLCNEQADLLAKRGANLLQHPNTTTSYWEIKLFLKNLCTSNSLRDLQTRTALKSWRRVIPSSIPDKSRRDAVAAFRLTTGHDCLAAYLHRLGICTEHFCPLCDSREETERDHLLRCGALQGHTEVSRYCEARALLGQ
;
A
#
# COMPACT_ATOMS: atom_id res chain seq x y z
N MET A 1 31.81 -1.64 -12.35
CA MET A 1 33.18 -1.68 -12.92
C MET A 1 33.31 -0.81 -14.19
N SER A 2 32.96 0.48 -14.16
CA SER A 2 33.06 1.40 -15.33
C SER A 2 34.30 2.33 -15.28
N THR A 3 35.18 2.15 -14.30
CA THR A 3 36.29 3.07 -14.01
C THR A 3 37.62 2.69 -14.68
N LYS A 4 37.81 1.42 -15.09
CA LYS A 4 39.08 0.97 -15.71
C LYS A 4 39.20 1.36 -17.19
N ALA A 5 38.10 1.36 -17.94
CA ALA A 5 38.11 1.68 -19.37
C ALA A 5 38.32 3.19 -19.62
N THR A 6 37.72 4.05 -18.79
CA THR A 6 37.86 5.51 -18.88
C THR A 6 39.27 5.97 -18.48
N SER A 7 39.86 5.38 -17.44
CA SER A 7 41.23 5.68 -17.01
C SER A 7 42.28 5.38 -18.10
N SER A 8 42.17 4.21 -18.76
CA SER A 8 43.08 3.86 -19.87
C SER A 8 42.92 4.76 -21.11
N ALA A 9 41.69 5.18 -21.41
CA ALA A 9 41.43 6.11 -22.52
C ALA A 9 41.98 7.52 -22.23
N MET A 10 41.85 8.00 -21.00
CA MET A 10 42.37 9.31 -20.59
C MET A 10 43.90 9.34 -20.55
N GLU A 11 44.57 8.25 -20.16
CA GLU A 11 46.04 8.17 -20.22
C GLU A 11 46.57 8.28 -21.66
N LYS A 12 45.84 7.75 -22.65
CA LYS A 12 46.18 7.86 -24.09
C LYS A 12 46.01 9.27 -24.67
N LEU A 13 45.31 10.15 -23.96
CA LEU A 13 45.05 11.53 -24.35
C LEU A 13 46.06 12.51 -23.73
N LYS A 14 46.87 12.05 -22.77
CA LYS A 14 47.88 12.86 -22.09
C LYS A 14 48.93 13.39 -23.07
N GLY A 15 49.23 14.69 -22.98
CA GLY A 15 50.21 15.36 -23.87
C GLY A 15 49.71 15.68 -25.28
N LYS A 16 48.43 15.40 -25.61
CA LYS A 16 47.86 15.75 -26.92
C LYS A 16 47.06 17.05 -26.83
N ARG A 17 47.09 17.86 -27.89
CA ARG A 17 46.19 19.02 -28.04
C ARG A 17 44.82 18.53 -28.47
N ILE A 18 43.82 18.70 -27.60
CA ILE A 18 42.43 18.28 -27.83
C ILE A 18 41.59 19.52 -28.12
N VAL A 19 40.76 19.45 -29.16
CA VAL A 19 39.74 20.46 -29.46
C VAL A 19 38.38 19.81 -29.25
N ILE A 20 37.54 20.45 -28.44
CA ILE A 20 36.17 20.01 -28.19
C ILE A 20 35.25 20.93 -28.98
N GLN A 21 34.44 20.35 -29.85
CA GLN A 21 33.47 21.06 -30.66
C GLN A 21 32.09 20.48 -30.40
N TRP A 22 31.13 21.34 -30.09
CA TRP A 22 29.73 20.94 -30.02
C TRP A 22 29.10 20.92 -31.42
N VAL A 23 28.26 19.94 -31.67
CA VAL A 23 27.52 19.76 -32.92
C VAL A 23 26.05 19.47 -32.60
N PRO A 24 25.09 20.06 -33.35
CA PRO A 24 23.68 19.70 -33.24
C PRO A 24 23.41 18.21 -33.51
N GLY A 25 22.44 17.63 -32.81
CA GLY A 25 21.98 16.27 -33.09
C GLY A 25 21.32 16.15 -34.47
N HIS A 26 21.36 14.96 -35.06
CA HIS A 26 20.62 14.61 -36.30
C HIS A 26 20.91 15.51 -37.51
N CYS A 27 22.15 15.97 -37.65
CA CYS A 27 22.58 16.86 -38.73
C CYS A 27 23.22 16.14 -39.94
N GLY A 28 23.12 14.81 -40.05
CA GLY A 28 23.69 14.08 -41.21
C GLY A 28 25.19 13.81 -41.12
N LEU A 29 25.86 14.17 -40.02
CA LEU A 29 27.29 13.92 -39.88
C LEU A 29 27.55 12.43 -39.62
N LEU A 30 28.00 11.73 -40.66
CA LEU A 30 28.21 10.28 -40.67
C LEU A 30 28.95 9.76 -39.43
N CYS A 31 30.03 10.41 -39.00
CA CYS A 31 30.80 9.97 -37.83
C CYS A 31 30.03 10.14 -36.50
N ASN A 32 29.23 11.20 -36.37
CA ASN A 32 28.40 11.45 -35.19
C ASN A 32 27.21 10.49 -35.15
N GLU A 33 26.58 10.24 -36.30
CA GLU A 33 25.48 9.29 -36.42
C GLU A 33 25.94 7.85 -36.17
N GLN A 34 27.13 7.48 -36.64
CA GLN A 34 27.73 6.19 -36.34
C GLN A 34 28.03 6.04 -34.85
N ALA A 35 28.55 7.09 -34.19
CA ALA A 35 28.77 7.10 -32.75
C ALA A 35 27.45 6.95 -31.97
N ASP A 36 26.40 7.67 -32.37
CA ASP A 36 25.05 7.58 -31.79
C ASP A 36 24.43 6.20 -31.99
N LEU A 37 24.56 5.61 -33.19
CA LEU A 37 24.13 4.24 -33.47
C LEU A 37 24.81 3.21 -32.56
N LEU A 38 26.14 3.34 -32.38
CA LEU A 38 26.90 2.46 -31.50
C LEU A 38 26.51 2.66 -30.02
N ALA A 39 26.31 3.89 -29.59
CA ALA A 39 25.83 4.21 -28.24
C ALA A 39 24.44 3.61 -27.98
N LYS A 40 23.50 3.75 -28.92
CA LYS A 40 22.15 3.15 -28.85
C LYS A 40 22.21 1.63 -28.82
N ARG A 41 23.05 1.00 -29.65
CA ARG A 41 23.28 -0.45 -29.60
C ARG A 41 23.81 -0.88 -28.23
N GLY A 42 24.78 -0.15 -27.68
CA GLY A 42 25.33 -0.40 -26.35
C GLY A 42 24.32 -0.20 -25.21
N ALA A 43 23.43 0.79 -25.32
CA ALA A 43 22.37 1.04 -24.34
C ALA A 43 21.34 -0.09 -24.29
N ASN A 44 21.10 -0.77 -25.41
CA ASN A 44 20.20 -1.91 -25.51
C ASN A 44 20.84 -3.25 -25.10
N LEU A 45 22.14 -3.27 -24.80
CA LEU A 45 22.76 -4.47 -24.23
C LEU A 45 22.31 -4.60 -22.77
N LEU A 46 21.87 -5.81 -22.41
CA LEU A 46 21.57 -6.15 -21.02
C LEU A 46 22.83 -5.97 -20.18
N GLN A 47 22.89 -4.86 -19.46
CA GLN A 47 23.94 -4.67 -18.48
C GLN A 47 23.62 -5.57 -17.31
N HIS A 48 24.57 -6.45 -16.95
CA HIS A 48 24.53 -7.05 -15.63
C HIS A 48 24.52 -5.90 -14.62
N PRO A 49 23.55 -5.85 -13.68
CA PRO A 49 23.55 -4.83 -12.67
C PRO A 49 24.87 -4.95 -11.91
N ASN A 50 25.76 -3.99 -12.16
CA ASN A 50 27.07 -3.91 -11.51
C ASN A 50 26.93 -3.49 -10.03
N THR A 51 25.70 -3.26 -9.58
CA THR A 51 25.32 -2.94 -8.22
C THR A 51 24.77 -4.20 -7.58
N THR A 52 25.45 -4.64 -6.52
CA THR A 52 24.91 -5.64 -5.59
C THR A 52 23.57 -5.12 -5.08
N THR A 53 22.47 -5.82 -5.40
CA THR A 53 21.15 -5.49 -4.86
C THR A 53 21.25 -5.45 -3.35
N SER A 54 20.84 -4.33 -2.75
CA SER A 54 20.91 -4.18 -1.31
C SER A 54 19.95 -5.16 -0.62
N TYR A 55 20.31 -5.57 0.60
CA TYR A 55 19.42 -6.37 1.44
C TYR A 55 18.03 -5.71 1.60
N TRP A 56 17.98 -4.38 1.69
CA TRP A 56 16.74 -3.63 1.83
C TRP A 56 15.83 -3.72 0.61
N GLU A 57 16.38 -3.64 -0.60
CA GLU A 57 15.63 -3.80 -1.84
C GLU A 57 15.05 -5.21 -1.96
N ILE A 58 15.85 -6.24 -1.65
CA ILE A 58 15.39 -7.63 -1.65
C ILE A 58 14.29 -7.82 -0.60
N LYS A 59 14.50 -7.32 0.63
CA LYS A 59 13.52 -7.41 1.72
C LYS A 59 12.21 -6.71 1.35
N LEU A 60 12.27 -5.51 0.78
CA LEU A 60 11.09 -4.76 0.36
C LEU A 60 10.36 -5.49 -0.77
N PHE A 61 11.09 -5.99 -1.76
CA PHE A 61 10.53 -6.78 -2.86
C PHE A 61 9.81 -8.04 -2.35
N LEU A 62 10.45 -8.82 -1.47
CA LEU A 62 9.84 -10.00 -0.85
C LEU A 62 8.62 -9.64 -0.02
N LYS A 63 8.68 -8.57 0.78
CA LYS A 63 7.52 -8.09 1.56
C LYS A 63 6.35 -7.77 0.63
N ASN A 64 6.59 -7.02 -0.44
CA ASN A 64 5.56 -6.63 -1.39
C ASN A 64 4.96 -7.83 -2.14
N LEU A 65 5.80 -8.80 -2.53
CA LEU A 65 5.33 -10.06 -3.14
C LEU A 65 4.43 -10.85 -2.18
N CYS A 66 4.87 -11.04 -0.93
CA CYS A 66 4.07 -11.75 0.08
C CYS A 66 2.75 -11.04 0.35
N THR A 67 2.75 -9.72 0.51
CA THR A 67 1.54 -8.93 0.70
C THR A 67 0.61 -9.07 -0.51
N SER A 68 1.11 -8.90 -1.73
CA SER A 68 0.31 -9.02 -2.96
C SER A 68 -0.32 -10.41 -3.12
N ASN A 69 0.47 -11.47 -2.90
CA ASN A 69 -0.02 -12.84 -2.96
C ASN A 69 -1.08 -13.13 -1.90
N SER A 70 -0.87 -12.67 -0.66
CA SER A 70 -1.84 -12.83 0.43
C SER A 70 -3.15 -12.09 0.13
N LEU A 71 -3.09 -10.88 -0.44
CA LEU A 71 -4.27 -10.13 -0.87
C LEU A 71 -5.05 -10.87 -1.94
N ARG A 72 -4.35 -11.41 -2.95
CA ARG A 72 -4.98 -12.19 -4.03
C ARG A 72 -5.62 -13.48 -3.52
N ASP A 73 -4.94 -14.21 -2.62
CA ASP A 73 -5.51 -15.39 -1.97
C ASP A 73 -6.77 -15.04 -1.18
N LEU A 74 -6.72 -13.97 -0.38
CA LEU A 74 -7.88 -13.52 0.39
C LEU A 74 -9.05 -13.15 -0.51
N GLN A 75 -8.82 -12.39 -1.59
CA GLN A 75 -9.85 -12.04 -2.58
C GLN A 75 -10.49 -13.29 -3.19
N THR A 76 -9.67 -14.29 -3.52
CA THR A 76 -10.15 -15.56 -4.10
C THR A 76 -11.01 -16.32 -3.10
N ARG A 77 -10.54 -16.48 -1.86
CA ARG A 77 -11.24 -17.22 -0.79
C ARG A 77 -12.53 -16.54 -0.33
N THR A 78 -12.58 -15.21 -0.41
CA THR A 78 -13.73 -14.41 0.03
C THR A 78 -14.67 -14.04 -1.11
N ALA A 79 -14.41 -14.42 -2.37
CA ALA A 79 -15.16 -13.98 -3.55
C ALA A 79 -16.69 -14.14 -3.43
N LEU A 80 -17.16 -15.21 -2.79
CA LEU A 80 -18.59 -15.51 -2.59
C LEU A 80 -19.16 -15.01 -1.25
N LYS A 81 -18.36 -14.35 -0.42
CA LYS A 81 -18.78 -13.84 0.88
C LYS A 81 -19.35 -12.43 0.74
N SER A 82 -20.32 -12.09 1.58
CA SER A 82 -20.89 -10.73 1.64
C SER A 82 -19.81 -9.69 1.97
N TRP A 83 -18.80 -10.07 2.76
CA TRP A 83 -17.66 -9.24 3.13
C TRP A 83 -16.43 -9.34 2.20
N ARG A 84 -16.60 -9.80 0.95
CA ARG A 84 -15.49 -9.88 -0.05
C ARG A 84 -14.74 -8.56 -0.29
N ARG A 85 -15.38 -7.44 0.03
CA ARG A 85 -14.87 -6.08 -0.20
C ARG A 85 -14.06 -5.53 0.98
N VAL A 86 -13.87 -6.31 2.05
CA VAL A 86 -12.97 -5.94 3.15
C VAL A 86 -11.54 -6.02 2.63
N ILE A 87 -10.97 -4.86 2.33
CA ILE A 87 -9.58 -4.75 1.89
C ILE A 87 -8.72 -4.73 3.16
N PRO A 88 -7.64 -5.51 3.27
CA PRO A 88 -6.77 -5.47 4.45
C PRO A 88 -6.21 -4.08 4.78
N SER A 89 -6.13 -3.17 3.80
CA SER A 89 -5.78 -1.76 4.04
C SER A 89 -6.85 -0.95 4.79
N SER A 90 -8.09 -1.43 4.88
CA SER A 90 -9.14 -0.82 5.70
C SER A 90 -9.05 -1.21 7.17
N ILE A 91 -8.21 -2.20 7.51
CA ILE A 91 -7.93 -2.57 8.89
C ILE A 91 -6.68 -1.84 9.34
N PRO A 92 -6.77 -0.99 10.36
CA PRO A 92 -5.62 -0.21 10.80
C PRO A 92 -4.54 -1.12 11.38
N ASP A 93 -3.28 -0.82 11.05
CA ASP A 93 -2.10 -1.41 11.70
C ASP A 93 -1.92 -0.80 13.09
N LYS A 94 -2.83 -1.18 13.99
CA LYS A 94 -2.98 -0.67 15.36
C LYS A 94 -3.05 -1.84 16.33
N SER A 95 -3.42 -1.56 17.57
CA SER A 95 -3.69 -2.59 18.57
C SER A 95 -4.65 -3.64 18.03
N ARG A 96 -4.50 -4.89 18.48
CA ARG A 96 -5.44 -5.99 18.16
C ARG A 96 -6.90 -5.58 18.40
N ARG A 97 -7.15 -4.81 19.47
CA ARG A 97 -8.49 -4.30 19.81
C ARG A 97 -9.07 -3.45 18.68
N ASP A 98 -8.30 -2.48 18.20
CA ASP A 98 -8.75 -1.55 17.14
C ASP A 98 -8.92 -2.26 15.80
N ALA A 99 -8.00 -3.18 15.47
CA ALA A 99 -8.08 -3.98 14.25
C ALA A 99 -9.34 -4.86 14.23
N VAL A 100 -9.67 -5.51 15.35
CA VAL A 100 -10.90 -6.32 15.47
C VAL A 100 -12.15 -5.45 15.39
N ALA A 101 -12.16 -4.30 16.05
CA ALA A 101 -13.27 -3.34 15.98
C ALA A 101 -13.51 -2.87 14.54
N ALA A 102 -12.46 -2.41 13.86
CA ALA A 102 -12.54 -2.00 12.46
C ALA A 102 -13.03 -3.14 11.55
N PHE A 103 -12.55 -4.37 11.76
CA PHE A 103 -12.99 -5.54 11.00
C PHE A 103 -14.47 -5.84 11.17
N ARG A 104 -14.95 -5.86 12.42
CA ARG A 104 -16.36 -6.10 12.75
C ARG A 104 -17.27 -5.05 12.13
N LEU A 105 -16.92 -3.77 12.28
CA LEU A 105 -17.66 -2.66 11.67
C LEU A 105 -17.66 -2.76 10.14
N THR A 106 -16.51 -3.08 9.52
CA THR A 106 -16.40 -3.17 8.06
C THR A 106 -17.18 -4.35 7.48
N THR A 107 -17.25 -5.45 8.22
CA THR A 107 -17.99 -6.65 7.82
C THR A 107 -19.48 -6.59 8.17
N GLY A 108 -19.90 -5.61 8.99
CA GLY A 108 -21.26 -5.53 9.53
C GLY A 108 -21.55 -6.56 10.63
N HIS A 109 -20.51 -7.22 11.17
CA HIS A 109 -20.59 -8.13 12.32
C HIS A 109 -20.20 -7.41 13.62
N ASP A 110 -20.77 -6.24 13.83
CA ASP A 110 -20.44 -5.33 14.93
C ASP A 110 -20.93 -5.80 16.30
N CYS A 111 -21.88 -6.74 16.35
CA CYS A 111 -22.53 -7.17 17.60
C CYS A 111 -23.20 -6.00 18.35
N LEU A 112 -23.66 -4.96 17.64
CA LEU A 112 -24.49 -3.91 18.20
C LEU A 112 -25.96 -4.37 18.24
N ALA A 113 -26.81 -3.64 18.97
CA ALA A 113 -28.20 -4.03 19.22
C ALA A 113 -28.99 -4.36 17.94
N ALA A 114 -28.84 -3.55 16.89
CA ALA A 114 -29.50 -3.80 15.60
C ALA A 114 -29.07 -5.14 14.96
N TYR A 115 -27.77 -5.43 14.96
CA TYR A 115 -27.25 -6.71 14.45
C TYR A 115 -27.67 -7.89 15.33
N LEU A 116 -27.62 -7.76 16.65
CA LEU A 116 -28.03 -8.81 17.59
C LEU A 116 -29.54 -9.10 17.52
N HIS A 117 -30.37 -8.08 17.30
CA HIS A 117 -31.81 -8.22 17.08
C HIS A 117 -32.09 -8.97 15.77
N ARG A 118 -31.38 -8.65 14.68
CA ARG A 118 -31.48 -9.42 13.41
C ARG A 118 -31.13 -10.90 13.58
N LEU A 119 -30.26 -11.23 14.53
CA LEU A 119 -29.93 -12.63 14.88
C LEU A 119 -30.90 -13.27 15.88
N GLY A 120 -31.87 -12.51 16.41
CA GLY A 120 -32.80 -12.99 17.44
C GLY A 120 -32.17 -13.15 18.84
N ILE A 121 -31.00 -12.55 19.08
CA ILE A 121 -30.30 -12.60 20.37
C ILE A 121 -30.79 -11.50 21.32
N CYS A 122 -31.04 -10.30 20.77
CA CYS A 122 -31.57 -9.18 21.52
C CYS A 122 -33.04 -8.93 21.13
N THR A 123 -33.87 -8.54 22.11
CA THR A 123 -35.28 -8.22 21.90
C THR A 123 -35.48 -6.83 21.31
N GLU A 124 -34.53 -5.92 21.51
CA GLU A 124 -34.61 -4.53 21.06
C GLU A 124 -33.47 -4.21 20.07
N HIS A 125 -33.78 -3.41 19.05
CA HIS A 125 -32.84 -2.96 18.01
C HIS A 125 -32.31 -1.55 18.27
N PHE A 126 -32.87 -0.85 19.24
CA PHE A 126 -32.54 0.53 19.57
C PHE A 126 -31.25 0.65 20.40
N CYS A 127 -30.66 1.85 20.39
CA CYS A 127 -29.52 2.18 21.24
C CYS A 127 -29.89 2.22 22.72
N PRO A 128 -29.34 1.32 23.55
CA PRO A 128 -29.58 1.34 24.99
C PRO A 128 -28.74 2.41 25.72
N LEU A 129 -27.83 3.09 25.01
CA LEU A 129 -26.93 4.08 25.59
C LEU A 129 -27.46 5.51 25.50
N CYS A 130 -28.38 5.80 24.58
CA CYS A 130 -28.92 7.15 24.40
C CYS A 130 -30.42 7.16 24.13
N ASP A 131 -31.08 8.27 24.45
CA ASP A 131 -32.54 8.40 24.37
C ASP A 131 -33.09 8.65 22.96
N SER A 132 -32.26 8.57 21.92
CA SER A 132 -32.67 8.90 20.54
C SER A 132 -33.59 7.86 19.90
N ARG A 133 -33.75 6.67 20.51
CA ARG A 133 -34.48 5.52 19.94
C ARG A 133 -34.10 5.20 18.49
N GLU A 134 -32.85 5.49 18.12
CA GLU A 134 -32.28 5.09 16.82
C GLU A 134 -31.73 3.67 16.92
N GLU A 135 -31.72 2.96 15.79
CA GLU A 135 -31.05 1.67 15.69
C GLU A 135 -29.55 1.80 15.95
N THR A 136 -28.98 0.89 16.75
CA THR A 136 -27.54 0.91 17.03
C THR A 136 -26.77 0.34 15.85
N GLU A 137 -26.61 1.13 14.80
CA GLU A 137 -25.79 0.81 13.66
C GLU A 137 -24.51 1.66 13.63
N ARG A 138 -23.59 1.30 12.72
CA ARG A 138 -22.34 2.02 12.49
C ARG A 138 -22.52 3.54 12.40
N ASP A 139 -23.53 4.01 11.64
CA ASP A 139 -23.78 5.43 11.45
C ASP A 139 -24.28 6.11 12.73
N HIS A 140 -25.06 5.39 13.53
CA HIS A 140 -25.55 5.88 14.82
C HIS A 140 -24.40 6.08 15.81
N LEU A 141 -23.38 5.20 15.82
CA LEU A 141 -22.21 5.39 16.70
C LEU A 141 -21.57 6.78 16.53
N LEU A 142 -21.54 7.32 15.30
CA LEU A 142 -20.98 8.65 15.02
C LEU A 142 -21.88 9.82 15.47
N ARG A 143 -23.13 9.57 15.81
CA ARG A 143 -24.08 10.58 16.30
C ARG A 143 -24.53 10.38 17.74
N CYS A 144 -24.26 9.20 18.32
CA CYS A 144 -24.67 8.86 19.67
C CYS A 144 -24.08 9.82 20.69
N GLY A 145 -24.94 10.60 21.36
CA GLY A 145 -24.53 11.61 22.34
C GLY A 145 -23.93 11.03 23.63
N ALA A 146 -24.10 9.73 23.86
CA ALA A 146 -23.54 9.04 25.02
C ALA A 146 -22.06 8.62 24.84
N LEU A 147 -21.52 8.73 23.62
CA LEU A 147 -20.15 8.31 23.29
C LEU A 147 -19.24 9.52 23.09
N GLN A 148 -18.06 9.49 23.71
CA GLN A 148 -17.09 10.59 23.66
C GLN A 148 -15.99 10.40 22.62
N GLY A 149 -15.78 9.17 22.12
CA GLY A 149 -14.72 8.88 21.15
C GLY A 149 -14.75 9.77 19.90
N HIS A 150 -13.59 10.07 19.32
CA HIS A 150 -13.50 10.91 18.10
C HIS A 150 -13.44 10.13 16.79
N THR A 151 -13.31 8.81 16.88
CA THR A 151 -13.25 7.93 15.71
C THR A 151 -14.29 6.83 15.84
N GLU A 152 -14.73 6.28 14.71
CA GLU A 152 -15.70 5.18 14.65
C GLU A 152 -15.26 3.99 15.52
N VAL A 153 -14.00 3.59 15.42
CA VAL A 153 -13.41 2.49 16.21
C VAL A 153 -13.40 2.81 17.70
N SER A 154 -13.03 4.04 18.07
CA SER A 154 -13.01 4.46 19.49
C SER A 154 -14.42 4.40 20.08
N ARG A 155 -15.41 4.94 19.37
CA ARG A 155 -16.81 4.94 19.80
C ARG A 155 -17.40 3.54 19.88
N TYR A 156 -17.07 2.68 18.92
CA TYR A 156 -17.46 1.28 18.98
C TYR A 156 -16.89 0.56 20.21
N CYS A 157 -15.59 0.73 20.47
CA CYS A 157 -14.94 0.13 21.64
C CYS A 157 -15.55 0.64 22.95
N GLU A 158 -15.84 1.94 23.03
CA GLU A 158 -16.50 2.58 24.17
C GLU A 158 -17.93 2.02 24.37
N ALA A 159 -18.74 1.97 23.31
CA ALA A 159 -20.09 1.42 23.36
C ALA A 159 -20.08 -0.04 23.85
N ARG A 160 -19.18 -0.86 23.33
CA ARG A 160 -19.01 -2.26 23.76
C ARG A 160 -18.63 -2.39 25.23
N ALA A 161 -17.74 -1.52 25.71
CA ALA A 161 -17.35 -1.48 27.12
C ALA A 161 -18.52 -1.10 28.04
N LEU A 162 -19.31 -0.09 27.66
CA LEU A 162 -20.50 0.33 28.41
C LEU A 162 -21.59 -0.75 28.42
N LEU A 163 -21.70 -1.53 27.35
CA LEU A 163 -22.65 -2.65 27.24
C LEU A 163 -22.18 -3.93 27.94
N GLY A 164 -20.99 -3.92 28.55
CA GLY A 164 -20.43 -5.08 29.24
C GLY A 164 -20.11 -6.26 28.31
N GLN A 165 -19.81 -6.00 27.02
CA GLN A 165 -19.60 -7.04 26.01
C GLN A 165 -18.19 -7.10 25.43
#